data_AF-A0A355F5W2-F1
#
_entry.id   AF-A0A355F5W2-F1
#
_cell.length_a   1.000
_cell.length_b   1.000
_cell.length_c   1.000
_cell.angle_alpha   90.00
_cell.angle_beta   90.00
_cell.angle_gamma   90.00
#
_symmetry.space_group_name_H-M   'P 1'
#
loop_
_entity.id
_entity.type
_entity.pdbx_description
1 polymer ?
#
loop_
_entity_poly.entity_id
_entity_poly.type
_entity_poly.pdbx_seq_one_letter_code
_entity_poly.pdbx_strand_id
1 'polypeptide(L)'
;LEAFTAAFGAAGFRPEAFFPCYGMAETTLIVSGRSRGVAPTVRSFRGLEEHRVEEGEGSRLVGCGPAGLGLEIAIADPETGAESGPDAVGEILVSGGSVALGYWGRPEATEAAFHARLAHFPSRTFLRTGDLGFLRDGELFVTGRLKDLIIVRGRNHYPQDLEATAAASHPALVTGAGAAFSVEGPAGESVALVQEIDPRRTAEAAEALDALRESVVEAHEIPLAGVVLVKTGALPKTTSGKVQRRLCRRLFEEGALPAVATWSAGTADDLTEPGEEPEDPLARLQALVAAKLGLRAVDVDPHRSLAALGLDSLATIELSHETGLALTDLLEAPDLAALAAALPTPTQAPALPAGSGDGLSEGERSLWFLYQVDPTSPAYHIAGAARLPDDADLEALHRAFQGLVDRHPALRTTFHAVDGEPVRRVHVGATVDFQVGETEIDAEIFRPFDLEQGPLLRVRVVREADGGRTLLLVIHHLIADFWSLAVMVRELGTEAVAGSPGHKCPGYEAAPAEAGLKPRSRGAAASPGIYAR
;
A
#
# COMPACT_ATOMS: atom_id res chain seq x y z
N LEU A 1 -10.35 20.23 -20.13
CA LEU A 1 -11.03 21.54 -20.28
C LEU A 1 -10.36 22.39 -21.36
N GLU A 2 -9.06 22.65 -21.26
CA GLU A 2 -8.28 23.44 -22.23
C GLU A 2 -8.39 22.88 -23.66
N ALA A 3 -8.11 21.59 -23.85
CA ALA A 3 -8.19 20.94 -25.15
C ALA A 3 -9.57 21.08 -25.81
N PHE A 4 -10.65 20.91 -25.02
CA PHE A 4 -12.02 21.09 -25.51
C PHE A 4 -12.29 22.55 -25.89
N THR A 5 -11.86 23.50 -25.06
CA THR A 5 -12.00 24.94 -25.36
C THR A 5 -11.27 25.30 -26.65
N ALA A 6 -10.05 24.82 -26.84
CA ALA A 6 -9.29 25.07 -28.05
C ALA A 6 -9.99 24.47 -29.29
N ALA A 7 -10.48 23.23 -29.19
CA ALA A 7 -11.17 22.55 -30.29
C ALA A 7 -12.48 23.23 -30.70
N PHE A 8 -13.25 23.74 -29.74
CA PHE A 8 -14.58 24.33 -29.99
C PHE A 8 -14.61 25.86 -29.92
N GLY A 9 -13.47 26.52 -29.69
CA GLY A 9 -13.39 27.98 -29.57
C GLY A 9 -13.86 28.71 -30.82
N ALA A 10 -13.54 28.18 -32.01
CA ALA A 10 -14.02 28.72 -33.29
C ALA A 10 -15.56 28.65 -33.44
N ALA A 11 -16.21 27.71 -32.74
CA ALA A 11 -17.67 27.62 -32.68
C ALA A 11 -18.29 28.53 -31.60
N GLY A 12 -17.49 29.41 -30.97
CA GLY A 12 -17.94 30.35 -29.95
C GLY A 12 -17.98 29.79 -28.53
N PHE A 13 -17.47 28.57 -28.31
CA PHE A 13 -17.35 28.00 -26.97
C PHE A 13 -16.33 28.79 -26.15
N ARG A 14 -16.65 29.08 -24.88
CA ARG A 14 -15.77 29.83 -23.98
C ARG A 14 -15.56 29.06 -22.67
N PRO A 15 -14.39 29.20 -22.00
CA PRO A 15 -14.13 28.56 -20.72
C PRO A 15 -15.22 28.81 -19.67
N GLU A 16 -15.82 30.00 -19.67
CA GLU A 16 -16.87 30.42 -18.74
C GLU A 16 -18.20 29.67 -18.91
N ALA A 17 -18.34 28.95 -20.03
CA ALA A 17 -19.50 28.09 -20.28
C ALA A 17 -19.41 26.76 -19.52
N PHE A 18 -18.23 26.36 -19.05
CA PHE A 18 -18.11 25.19 -18.20
C PHE A 18 -18.75 25.42 -16.84
N PHE A 19 -19.47 24.40 -16.38
CA PHE A 19 -20.12 24.40 -15.07
C PHE A 19 -19.76 23.09 -14.34
N PRO A 20 -18.53 22.97 -13.81
CA PRO A 20 -18.18 21.87 -12.93
C PRO A 20 -19.08 21.93 -11.71
N CYS A 21 -19.68 20.80 -11.39
CA CYS A 21 -20.53 20.64 -10.22
C CYS A 21 -20.35 19.24 -9.67
N TYR A 22 -20.68 19.07 -8.40
CA TYR A 22 -20.64 17.81 -7.71
C TYR A 22 -22.01 17.52 -7.10
N GLY A 23 -22.41 16.26 -7.11
CA GLY A 23 -23.63 15.80 -6.47
C GLY A 23 -24.05 14.40 -6.91
N MET A 24 -25.13 13.92 -6.30
CA MET A 24 -25.61 12.55 -6.46
C MET A 24 -27.13 12.45 -6.31
N ALA A 25 -27.66 11.25 -6.50
CA ALA A 25 -29.10 11.02 -6.40
C ALA A 25 -29.60 11.28 -4.96
N GLU A 26 -28.81 10.87 -3.98
CA GLU A 26 -29.04 11.01 -2.54
C GLU A 26 -29.07 12.47 -2.08
N THR A 27 -28.55 13.40 -2.88
CA THR A 27 -28.53 14.85 -2.59
C THR A 27 -29.39 15.67 -3.54
N THR A 28 -30.28 15.01 -4.30
CA THR A 28 -31.13 15.66 -5.31
C THR A 28 -30.30 16.42 -6.36
N LEU A 29 -29.41 15.69 -7.04
CA LEU A 29 -28.59 16.09 -8.20
C LEU A 29 -27.33 16.90 -7.89
N ILE A 30 -27.42 18.06 -7.23
CA ILE A 30 -26.28 18.99 -7.10
C ILE A 30 -26.09 19.41 -5.63
N VAL A 31 -24.86 19.25 -5.15
CA VAL A 31 -24.38 19.70 -3.84
C VAL A 31 -23.56 20.98 -3.96
N SER A 32 -22.61 21.01 -4.88
CA SER A 32 -21.74 22.16 -5.13
C SER A 32 -21.66 22.50 -6.61
N GLY A 33 -21.47 23.78 -6.87
CA GLY A 33 -21.32 24.32 -8.21
C GLY A 33 -20.93 25.79 -8.14
N ARG A 34 -20.11 26.23 -9.09
CA ARG A 34 -19.77 27.65 -9.22
C ARG A 34 -20.93 28.43 -9.86
N SER A 35 -20.90 29.75 -9.83
CA SER A 35 -21.84 30.56 -10.62
C SER A 35 -21.59 30.40 -12.13
N ARG A 36 -22.68 30.39 -12.92
CA ARG A 36 -22.58 30.35 -14.39
C ARG A 36 -21.85 31.59 -14.92
N GLY A 37 -21.06 31.42 -15.97
CA GLY A 37 -20.31 32.53 -16.58
C GLY A 37 -18.98 32.84 -15.89
N VAL A 38 -18.54 31.99 -14.95
CA VAL A 38 -17.21 32.05 -14.34
C VAL A 38 -16.43 30.82 -14.79
N ALA A 39 -15.21 31.01 -15.28
CA ALA A 39 -14.36 29.90 -15.71
C ALA A 39 -14.07 28.94 -14.54
N PRO A 40 -13.92 27.62 -14.79
CA PRO A 40 -13.51 26.64 -13.79
C PRO A 40 -12.17 26.98 -13.13
N THR A 41 -12.08 26.73 -11.83
CA THR A 41 -10.78 26.64 -11.15
C THR A 41 -10.11 25.32 -11.53
N VAL A 42 -8.87 25.38 -11.99
CA VAL A 42 -8.01 24.20 -12.17
C VAL A 42 -6.72 24.45 -11.41
N ARG A 43 -6.35 23.56 -10.50
CA ARG A 43 -5.15 23.66 -9.67
C ARG A 43 -4.44 22.32 -9.62
N SER A 44 -3.14 22.37 -9.35
CA SER A 44 -2.32 21.17 -9.15
C SER A 44 -2.03 20.99 -7.67
N PHE A 45 -2.13 19.75 -7.20
CA PHE A 45 -1.89 19.39 -5.82
C PHE A 45 -0.99 18.15 -5.73
N ARG A 46 -0.20 18.07 -4.68
CA ARG A 46 0.66 16.93 -4.34
C ARG A 46 0.38 16.43 -2.91
N GLY A 47 0.83 15.21 -2.59
CA GLY A 47 0.64 14.59 -1.28
C GLY A 47 -0.74 13.96 -1.08
N LEU A 48 -1.59 13.94 -2.11
CA LEU A 48 -2.95 13.39 -2.05
C LEU A 48 -2.94 11.89 -1.74
N GLU A 49 -1.87 11.20 -2.14
CA GLU A 49 -1.56 9.80 -1.87
C GLU A 49 -1.35 9.50 -0.38
N GLU A 50 -1.00 10.51 0.41
CA GLU A 50 -0.82 10.45 1.86
C GLU A 50 -1.94 11.18 2.61
N HIS A 51 -3.07 11.43 1.93
CA HIS A 51 -4.17 12.25 2.44
C HIS A 51 -3.79 13.68 2.83
N ARG A 52 -2.69 14.22 2.27
CA ARG A 52 -2.26 15.61 2.46
C ARG A 52 -2.57 16.45 1.23
N VAL A 53 -2.84 17.73 1.44
CA VAL A 53 -3.17 18.67 0.36
C VAL A 53 -2.15 19.79 0.37
N GLU A 54 -1.20 19.72 -0.57
CA GLU A 54 -0.23 20.78 -0.81
C GLU A 54 -0.37 21.30 -2.24
N GLU A 55 -0.41 22.63 -2.42
CA GLU A 55 -0.37 23.21 -3.77
C GLU A 55 1.03 23.03 -4.36
N GLY A 56 1.09 22.47 -5.57
CA GLY A 56 2.35 22.13 -6.23
C GLY A 56 2.15 21.32 -7.49
N GLU A 57 3.23 21.03 -8.20
CA GLU A 57 3.19 20.15 -9.37
C GLU A 57 2.80 18.73 -8.93
N GLY A 58 1.75 18.18 -9.55
CA GLY A 58 1.08 16.94 -9.13
C GLY A 58 -0.28 16.78 -9.83
N SER A 59 -1.24 16.12 -9.19
CA SER A 59 -2.58 15.86 -9.75
C SER A 59 -3.33 17.16 -10.03
N ARG A 60 -3.76 17.34 -11.28
CA ARG A 60 -4.56 18.48 -11.72
C ARG A 60 -6.04 18.25 -11.41
N LEU A 61 -6.58 18.99 -10.44
CA LEU A 61 -7.97 18.90 -10.01
C LEU A 61 -8.79 20.12 -10.45
N VAL A 62 -10.08 19.87 -10.72
CA VAL A 62 -11.06 20.91 -11.08
C VAL A 62 -11.91 21.22 -9.85
N GLY A 63 -12.00 22.50 -9.49
CA GLY A 63 -12.89 22.95 -8.42
C GLY A 63 -14.35 22.81 -8.82
N CYS A 64 -15.13 22.11 -8.00
CA CYS A 64 -16.57 21.93 -8.14
C CYS A 64 -17.37 23.11 -7.54
N GLY A 65 -16.71 24.20 -7.18
CA GLY A 65 -17.33 25.38 -6.59
C GLY A 65 -17.77 25.18 -5.14
N PRO A 66 -18.38 26.21 -4.53
CA PRO A 66 -18.89 26.15 -3.16
C PRO A 66 -20.15 25.31 -3.04
N ALA A 67 -20.46 24.91 -1.81
CA ALA A 67 -21.76 24.32 -1.48
C ALA A 67 -22.91 25.27 -1.88
N GLY A 68 -23.96 24.71 -2.48
CA GLY A 68 -25.12 25.46 -2.95
C GLY A 68 -26.42 25.03 -2.27
N LEU A 69 -27.51 25.74 -2.55
CA LEU A 69 -28.89 25.35 -2.18
C LEU A 69 -29.13 25.11 -0.67
N GLY A 70 -28.33 25.76 0.20
CA GLY A 70 -28.44 25.58 1.65
C GLY A 70 -27.95 24.21 2.14
N LEU A 71 -27.19 23.49 1.29
CA LEU A 71 -26.43 22.32 1.70
C LEU A 71 -25.11 22.74 2.33
N GLU A 72 -24.64 21.92 3.25
CA GLU A 72 -23.34 22.06 3.88
C GLU A 72 -22.47 20.85 3.53
N ILE A 73 -21.19 21.12 3.29
CA ILE A 73 -20.17 20.10 3.07
C ILE A 73 -19.22 20.12 4.27
N ALA A 74 -18.96 18.95 4.84
CA ALA A 74 -17.88 18.71 5.77
C ALA A 74 -16.92 17.68 5.17
N ILE A 75 -15.65 17.72 5.58
CA ILE A 75 -14.65 16.74 5.21
C ILE A 75 -14.25 16.00 6.48
N ALA A 76 -14.31 14.67 6.46
CA ALA A 76 -14.02 13.87 7.65
C ALA A 76 -13.15 12.67 7.30
N ASP A 77 -12.33 12.25 8.25
CA ASP A 77 -11.58 11.01 8.16
C ASP A 77 -12.57 9.82 8.06
N PRO A 78 -12.45 8.95 7.04
CA PRO A 78 -13.44 7.92 6.77
C PRO A 78 -13.46 6.80 7.83
N GLU A 79 -12.39 6.63 8.60
CA GLU A 79 -12.25 5.58 9.61
C GLU A 79 -12.73 6.05 10.98
N THR A 80 -12.25 7.20 11.42
CA THR A 80 -12.52 7.77 12.74
C THR A 80 -13.80 8.63 12.76
N GLY A 81 -14.23 9.14 11.61
CA GLY A 81 -15.32 10.12 11.51
C GLY A 81 -14.97 11.49 12.10
N ALA A 82 -13.69 11.74 12.42
CA ALA A 82 -13.24 13.04 12.88
C ALA A 82 -13.18 14.04 11.72
N GLU A 83 -13.47 15.31 12.01
CA GLU A 83 -13.37 16.36 10.99
C GLU A 83 -11.91 16.55 10.56
N SER A 84 -11.68 16.57 9.24
CA SER A 84 -10.36 16.72 8.65
C SER A 84 -9.93 18.18 8.66
N GLY A 85 -8.62 18.42 8.83
CA GLY A 85 -8.05 19.76 8.69
C GLY A 85 -8.14 20.31 7.25
N PRO A 86 -7.91 21.62 7.05
CA PRO A 86 -8.04 22.28 5.74
C PRO A 86 -7.04 21.77 4.68
N ASP A 87 -5.94 21.16 5.11
CA ASP A 87 -4.89 20.62 4.24
C ASP A 87 -4.90 19.07 4.21
N ALA A 88 -6.04 18.46 4.50
CA ALA A 88 -6.21 17.00 4.50
C ALA A 88 -7.31 16.56 3.53
N VAL A 89 -7.09 15.40 2.89
CA VAL A 89 -8.11 14.71 2.11
C VAL A 89 -8.95 13.86 3.05
N GLY A 90 -10.27 13.95 2.96
CA GLY A 90 -11.19 13.10 3.71
C GLY A 90 -12.43 12.74 2.89
N GLU A 91 -13.31 11.95 3.51
CA GLU A 91 -14.64 11.67 2.97
C GLU A 91 -15.48 12.95 2.94
N ILE A 92 -16.13 13.19 1.81
CA ILE A 92 -17.07 14.29 1.63
C ILE A 92 -18.38 13.91 2.32
N LEU A 93 -18.78 14.70 3.30
CA LEU A 93 -20.02 14.55 4.04
C LEU A 93 -20.97 15.69 3.71
N VAL A 94 -22.25 15.38 3.50
CA VAL A 94 -23.24 16.38 3.07
C VAL A 94 -24.43 16.42 4.03
N SER A 95 -24.84 17.62 4.44
CA SER A 95 -26.04 17.84 5.24
C SER A 95 -26.93 18.93 4.64
N GLY A 96 -28.24 18.85 4.88
CA GLY A 96 -29.19 19.91 4.52
C GLY A 96 -30.47 19.39 3.85
N GLY A 97 -31.35 20.31 3.47
CA GLY A 97 -32.73 20.01 3.07
C GLY A 97 -32.90 19.26 1.75
N SER A 98 -31.85 19.16 0.92
CA SER A 98 -31.88 18.40 -0.35
C SER A 98 -31.29 16.99 -0.23
N VAL A 99 -30.85 16.59 0.96
CA VAL A 99 -30.49 15.19 1.26
C VAL A 99 -31.76 14.35 1.36
N ALA A 100 -31.79 13.22 0.68
CA ALA A 100 -32.90 12.29 0.67
C ALA A 100 -33.14 11.67 2.06
N LEU A 101 -34.32 11.11 2.27
CA LEU A 101 -34.68 10.47 3.55
C LEU A 101 -33.98 9.13 3.79
N GLY A 102 -33.36 8.55 2.76
CA GLY A 102 -32.74 7.24 2.83
C GLY A 102 -33.00 6.36 1.61
N TYR A 103 -32.61 5.10 1.75
CA TYR A 103 -32.80 4.06 0.74
C TYR A 103 -34.13 3.33 0.97
N TRP A 104 -34.96 3.24 -0.07
CA TRP A 104 -36.25 2.55 -0.01
C TRP A 104 -36.11 1.09 0.45
N GLY A 105 -36.80 0.74 1.53
CA GLY A 105 -36.81 -0.63 2.08
C GLY A 105 -35.46 -1.10 2.65
N ARG A 106 -34.51 -0.19 2.92
CA ARG A 106 -33.18 -0.53 3.45
C ARG A 106 -32.81 0.34 4.66
N PRO A 107 -33.43 0.11 5.83
CA PRO A 107 -33.23 0.93 7.02
C PRO A 107 -31.78 0.90 7.52
N GLU A 108 -31.13 -0.26 7.54
CA GLU A 108 -29.73 -0.39 7.99
C GLU A 108 -28.75 0.39 7.11
N ALA A 109 -28.88 0.27 5.79
CA ALA A 109 -28.06 1.04 4.85
C ALA A 109 -28.37 2.54 4.92
N THR A 110 -29.60 2.91 5.26
CA THR A 110 -30.00 4.31 5.46
C THR A 110 -29.33 4.88 6.70
N GLU A 111 -29.37 4.17 7.82
CA GLU A 111 -28.71 4.58 9.06
C GLU A 111 -27.21 4.78 8.85
N ALA A 112 -26.54 3.78 8.24
CA ALA A 112 -25.10 3.84 7.98
C ALA A 112 -24.69 4.98 7.02
N ALA A 113 -25.52 5.31 6.02
CA ALA A 113 -25.16 6.32 5.04
C ALA A 113 -25.64 7.72 5.40
N PHE A 114 -26.88 7.91 5.88
CA PHE A 114 -27.52 9.22 6.00
C PHE A 114 -27.42 9.84 7.41
N HIS A 115 -27.08 9.05 8.42
CA HIS A 115 -27.13 9.47 9.82
C HIS A 115 -25.74 9.55 10.49
N ALA A 116 -24.68 9.79 9.72
CA ALA A 116 -23.36 10.05 10.30
C ALA A 116 -23.38 11.33 11.13
N ARG A 117 -22.63 11.34 12.25
CA ARG A 117 -22.56 12.46 13.18
C ARG A 117 -21.11 12.89 13.35
N LEU A 118 -20.89 14.20 13.32
CA LEU A 118 -19.60 14.82 13.61
C LEU A 118 -19.64 15.49 14.98
N ALA A 119 -18.55 15.37 15.75
CA ALA A 119 -18.47 15.92 17.11
C ALA A 119 -18.72 17.44 17.15
N HIS A 120 -18.25 18.18 16.14
CA HIS A 120 -18.47 19.64 16.02
C HIS A 120 -19.92 20.01 15.65
N PHE A 121 -20.72 19.07 15.16
CA PHE A 121 -22.11 19.28 14.74
C PHE A 121 -23.06 18.27 15.39
N PRO A 122 -23.18 18.25 16.74
CA PRO A 122 -23.85 17.17 17.47
C PRO A 122 -25.36 17.08 17.21
N SER A 123 -25.98 18.15 16.72
CA SER A 123 -27.41 18.20 16.40
C SER A 123 -27.73 17.87 14.94
N ARG A 124 -26.72 17.57 14.11
CA ARG A 124 -26.88 17.35 12.67
C ARG A 124 -26.50 15.92 12.29
N THR A 125 -27.12 15.47 11.20
CA THR A 125 -26.74 14.25 10.52
C THR A 125 -26.19 14.57 9.14
N PHE A 126 -25.24 13.75 8.70
CA PHE A 126 -24.58 13.87 7.43
C PHE A 126 -24.77 12.60 6.60
N LEU A 127 -24.95 12.79 5.31
CA LEU A 127 -24.78 11.77 4.29
C LEU A 127 -23.29 11.51 4.06
N ARG A 128 -22.87 10.27 4.27
CA ARG A 128 -21.61 9.69 3.80
C ARG A 128 -21.67 9.45 2.30
N THR A 129 -20.96 10.25 1.53
CA THR A 129 -20.99 10.17 0.06
C THR A 129 -20.16 8.99 -0.47
N GLY A 130 -19.18 8.51 0.30
CA GLY A 130 -18.15 7.58 -0.16
C GLY A 130 -17.18 8.15 -1.19
N ASP A 131 -17.25 9.46 -1.47
CA ASP A 131 -16.32 10.18 -2.32
C ASP A 131 -15.29 10.93 -1.45
N LEU A 132 -14.05 11.02 -1.92
CA LEU A 132 -12.94 11.68 -1.23
C LEU A 132 -12.71 13.08 -1.82
N GLY A 133 -12.32 14.02 -0.97
CA GLY A 133 -12.03 15.38 -1.38
C GLY A 133 -11.58 16.28 -0.25
N PHE A 134 -11.44 17.56 -0.57
CA PHE A 134 -11.09 18.61 0.38
C PHE A 134 -11.72 19.95 -0.05
N LEU A 135 -11.73 20.92 0.87
CA LEU A 135 -12.16 22.29 0.60
C LEU A 135 -10.94 23.21 0.49
N ARG A 136 -10.89 24.05 -0.55
CA ARG A 136 -9.87 25.10 -0.72
C ARG A 136 -10.52 26.36 -1.23
N ASP A 137 -10.29 27.48 -0.55
CA ASP A 137 -10.89 28.78 -0.89
C ASP A 137 -12.43 28.72 -1.02
N GLY A 138 -13.07 27.88 -0.21
CA GLY A 138 -14.51 27.66 -0.23
C GLY A 138 -15.02 26.77 -1.37
N GLU A 139 -14.14 26.21 -2.21
CA GLU A 139 -14.51 25.28 -3.27
C GLU A 139 -14.20 23.83 -2.92
N LEU A 140 -15.06 22.92 -3.36
CA LEU A 140 -14.85 21.49 -3.24
C LEU A 140 -13.94 20.98 -4.36
N PHE A 141 -12.89 20.25 -4.00
CA PHE A 141 -12.07 19.48 -4.91
C PHE A 141 -12.25 17.99 -4.61
N VAL A 142 -12.73 17.23 -5.60
CA VAL A 142 -12.94 15.78 -5.46
C VAL A 142 -11.67 15.07 -5.90
N THR A 143 -11.09 14.26 -5.02
CA THR A 143 -9.87 13.49 -5.29
C THR A 143 -10.17 12.08 -5.76
N GLY A 144 -11.33 11.50 -5.43
CA GLY A 144 -11.64 10.15 -5.90
C GLY A 144 -12.81 9.50 -5.16
N ARG A 145 -12.86 8.17 -5.18
CA ARG A 145 -13.85 7.37 -4.47
C ARG A 145 -13.17 6.46 -3.48
N LEU A 146 -13.64 6.45 -2.24
CA LEU A 146 -13.08 5.63 -1.16
C LEU A 146 -13.02 4.14 -1.57
N LYS A 147 -14.13 3.62 -2.11
CA LYS A 147 -14.23 2.21 -2.52
C LYS A 147 -13.48 1.84 -3.80
N ASP A 148 -13.00 2.83 -4.55
CA ASP A 148 -12.23 2.63 -5.78
C ASP A 148 -10.73 2.94 -5.54
N LEU A 149 -10.37 3.44 -4.35
CA LEU A 149 -8.99 3.73 -3.99
C LEU A 149 -8.16 2.44 -4.02
N ILE A 150 -7.02 2.50 -4.71
CA ILE A 150 -6.08 1.39 -4.79
C ILE A 150 -5.00 1.68 -3.75
N ILE A 151 -4.68 0.71 -2.89
CA ILE A 151 -3.63 0.86 -1.90
C ILE A 151 -2.55 -0.15 -2.24
N VAL A 152 -1.35 0.32 -2.58
CA VAL A 152 -0.20 -0.56 -2.86
C VAL A 152 0.96 -0.06 -2.01
N ARG A 153 1.62 -0.96 -1.29
CA ARG A 153 2.78 -0.64 -0.43
C ARG A 153 2.50 0.51 0.56
N GLY A 154 1.27 0.59 1.09
CA GLY A 154 0.86 1.62 2.04
C GLY A 154 0.65 3.03 1.46
N ARG A 155 0.68 3.18 0.13
CA ARG A 155 0.39 4.44 -0.57
C ARG A 155 -0.94 4.36 -1.27
N ASN A 156 -1.70 5.46 -1.24
CA ASN A 156 -2.95 5.56 -1.98
C ASN A 156 -2.70 5.94 -3.43
N HIS A 157 -3.31 5.20 -4.34
CA HIS A 157 -3.28 5.46 -5.77
C HIS A 157 -4.69 5.64 -6.28
N TYR A 158 -4.96 6.82 -6.80
CA TYR A 158 -6.26 7.13 -7.39
C TYR A 158 -6.34 6.52 -8.79
N PRO A 159 -7.35 5.68 -9.08
CA PRO A 159 -7.45 5.01 -10.38
C PRO A 159 -7.38 5.96 -11.57
N GLN A 160 -8.01 7.13 -11.48
CA GLN A 160 -8.02 8.08 -12.57
C GLN A 160 -6.65 8.70 -12.88
N ASP A 161 -5.73 8.74 -11.91
CA ASP A 161 -4.38 9.28 -12.13
C ASP A 161 -3.53 8.26 -12.90
N LEU A 162 -3.68 6.97 -12.57
CA LEU A 162 -3.13 5.85 -13.35
C LEU A 162 -3.71 5.81 -14.76
N GLU A 163 -5.03 5.93 -14.90
CA GLU A 163 -5.74 5.95 -16.19
C GLU A 163 -5.34 7.16 -17.06
N ALA A 164 -5.14 8.33 -16.45
CA ALA A 164 -4.70 9.53 -17.17
C ALA A 164 -3.27 9.37 -17.70
N THR A 165 -2.38 8.82 -16.87
CA THR A 165 -0.99 8.52 -17.25
C THR A 165 -0.95 7.50 -18.38
N ALA A 166 -1.69 6.40 -18.23
CA ALA A 166 -1.85 5.37 -19.25
C ALA A 166 -2.36 5.95 -20.58
N ALA A 167 -3.37 6.80 -20.56
CA ALA A 167 -3.90 7.38 -21.80
C ALA A 167 -2.96 8.42 -22.45
N ALA A 168 -2.08 9.05 -21.67
CA ALA A 168 -1.11 10.03 -22.16
C ALA A 168 0.16 9.39 -22.73
N SER A 169 0.46 8.13 -22.39
CA SER A 169 1.70 7.46 -22.75
C SER A 169 1.87 7.22 -24.25
N HIS A 170 0.76 7.03 -24.98
CA HIS A 170 0.81 6.74 -26.40
C HIS A 170 -0.42 7.28 -27.13
N PRO A 171 -0.27 7.97 -28.27
CA PRO A 171 -1.41 8.61 -28.93
C PRO A 171 -2.39 7.63 -29.62
N ALA A 172 -2.13 6.32 -29.60
CA ALA A 172 -3.11 5.30 -29.96
C ALA A 172 -4.14 5.02 -28.85
N LEU A 173 -3.84 5.40 -27.61
CA LEU A 173 -4.68 5.15 -26.44
C LEU A 173 -5.72 6.25 -26.27
N VAL A 174 -6.95 5.87 -25.94
CA VAL A 174 -8.09 6.79 -25.89
C VAL A 174 -8.19 7.48 -24.52
N THR A 175 -8.11 8.81 -24.50
CA THR A 175 -8.26 9.62 -23.29
C THR A 175 -9.63 9.41 -22.61
N GLY A 176 -9.63 9.18 -21.30
CA GLY A 176 -10.86 8.98 -20.52
C GLY A 176 -11.55 7.64 -20.77
N ALA A 177 -10.83 6.66 -21.32
CA ALA A 177 -11.31 5.32 -21.61
C ALA A 177 -10.39 4.24 -21.02
N GLY A 178 -9.97 4.46 -19.77
CA GLY A 178 -9.24 3.49 -18.95
C GLY A 178 -10.03 3.03 -17.74
N ALA A 179 -9.64 1.90 -17.18
CA ALA A 179 -10.04 1.41 -15.87
C ALA A 179 -8.82 0.82 -15.16
N ALA A 180 -8.39 1.46 -14.08
CA ALA A 180 -7.43 0.91 -13.12
C ALA A 180 -8.17 0.29 -11.93
N PHE A 181 -7.67 -0.83 -11.43
CA PHE A 181 -8.21 -1.50 -10.24
C PHE A 181 -7.16 -2.38 -9.58
N SER A 182 -7.30 -2.62 -8.27
CA SER A 182 -6.42 -3.55 -7.56
C SER A 182 -6.74 -5.00 -7.91
N VAL A 183 -5.69 -5.81 -7.97
CA VAL A 183 -5.70 -7.27 -8.17
C VAL A 183 -4.65 -7.91 -7.26
N GLU A 184 -4.78 -9.20 -7.02
CA GLU A 184 -3.72 -9.97 -6.36
C GLU A 184 -2.62 -10.29 -7.38
N GLY A 185 -1.38 -9.87 -7.09
CA GLY A 185 -0.19 -10.20 -7.85
C GLY A 185 0.71 -11.21 -7.12
N PRO A 186 1.81 -11.66 -7.72
CA PRO A 186 2.71 -12.65 -7.11
C PRO A 186 3.35 -12.19 -5.78
N ALA A 187 3.54 -10.88 -5.62
CA ALA A 187 4.15 -10.25 -4.44
C ALA A 187 3.12 -9.53 -3.53
N GLY A 188 1.82 -9.81 -3.69
CA GLY A 188 0.73 -9.16 -2.96
C GLY A 188 -0.13 -8.23 -3.83
N GLU A 189 -0.76 -7.24 -3.20
CA GLU A 189 -1.65 -6.30 -3.89
C GLU A 189 -0.92 -5.51 -5.00
N SER A 190 -1.49 -5.53 -6.19
CA SER A 190 -0.94 -4.94 -7.41
C SER A 190 -2.06 -4.30 -8.24
N VAL A 191 -1.71 -3.67 -9.37
CA VAL A 191 -2.65 -2.95 -10.23
C VAL A 191 -2.79 -3.65 -11.57
N ALA A 192 -4.02 -3.76 -12.04
CA ALA A 192 -4.32 -4.08 -13.42
C ALA A 192 -4.98 -2.88 -14.13
N LEU A 193 -4.72 -2.77 -15.43
CA LEU A 193 -5.23 -1.70 -16.29
C LEU A 193 -5.96 -2.26 -17.50
N VAL A 194 -7.13 -1.71 -17.80
CA VAL A 194 -7.82 -1.93 -19.07
C VAL A 194 -7.95 -0.60 -19.77
N GLN A 195 -7.52 -0.52 -21.03
CA GLN A 195 -7.44 0.74 -21.76
C GLN A 195 -7.97 0.57 -23.19
N GLU A 196 -8.82 1.50 -23.64
CA GLU A 196 -9.28 1.49 -25.03
C GLU A 196 -8.18 2.01 -25.97
N ILE A 197 -8.05 1.34 -27.13
CA ILE A 197 -7.20 1.76 -28.25
C ILE A 197 -8.06 2.29 -29.41
N ASP A 198 -7.57 3.32 -30.11
CA ASP A 198 -8.19 3.88 -31.31
C ASP A 198 -8.27 2.79 -32.39
N PRO A 199 -9.46 2.53 -32.96
CA PRO A 199 -9.64 1.48 -33.97
C PRO A 199 -8.80 1.69 -35.23
N ARG A 200 -8.32 2.92 -35.50
CA ARG A 200 -7.46 3.25 -36.64
C ARG A 200 -5.98 2.98 -36.38
N ARG A 201 -5.61 2.73 -35.11
CA ARG A 201 -4.22 2.57 -34.64
C ARG A 201 -3.98 1.24 -33.94
N THR A 202 -4.84 0.24 -34.16
CA THR A 202 -4.69 -1.10 -33.56
C THR A 202 -3.41 -1.81 -33.99
N ALA A 203 -2.80 -1.42 -35.11
CA ALA A 203 -1.50 -1.94 -35.55
C ALA A 203 -0.35 -1.55 -34.59
N GLU A 204 -0.54 -0.51 -33.77
CA GLU A 204 0.44 0.02 -32.82
C GLU A 204 0.19 -0.51 -31.40
N ALA A 205 -0.63 -1.56 -31.25
CA ALA A 205 -1.06 -2.04 -29.93
C ALA A 205 0.10 -2.54 -29.06
N ALA A 206 1.14 -3.16 -29.65
CA ALA A 206 2.31 -3.61 -28.89
C ALA A 206 3.11 -2.42 -28.33
N GLU A 207 3.45 -1.45 -29.19
CA GLU A 207 4.16 -0.22 -28.79
C GLU A 207 3.36 0.58 -27.75
N ALA A 208 2.05 0.68 -27.92
CA ALA A 208 1.18 1.36 -26.96
C ALA A 208 1.10 0.65 -25.60
N LEU A 209 1.16 -0.69 -25.60
CA LEU A 209 1.16 -1.51 -24.39
C LEU A 209 2.44 -1.30 -23.58
N ASP A 210 3.60 -1.28 -24.26
CA ASP A 210 4.90 -1.06 -23.63
C ASP A 210 5.00 0.37 -23.09
N ALA A 211 4.66 1.38 -23.90
CA ALA A 211 4.66 2.78 -23.47
C ALA A 211 3.75 3.04 -22.26
N LEU A 212 2.56 2.42 -22.22
CA LEU A 212 1.65 2.48 -21.06
C LEU A 212 2.30 1.90 -19.80
N ARG A 213 2.88 0.70 -19.90
CA ARG A 213 3.50 0.05 -18.74
C ARG A 213 4.64 0.89 -18.19
N GLU A 214 5.53 1.34 -19.06
CA GLU A 214 6.68 2.18 -18.69
C GLU A 214 6.23 3.47 -17.99
N SER A 215 5.31 4.22 -18.62
CA SER A 215 4.86 5.50 -18.07
C SER A 215 4.16 5.35 -16.73
N VAL A 216 3.40 4.27 -16.53
CA VAL A 216 2.70 4.04 -15.26
C VAL A 216 3.67 3.62 -14.15
N VAL A 217 4.62 2.73 -14.44
CA VAL A 217 5.63 2.31 -13.47
C VAL A 217 6.50 3.51 -13.08
N GLU A 218 6.96 4.30 -14.05
CA GLU A 218 7.82 5.47 -13.82
C GLU A 218 7.10 6.56 -13.01
N ALA A 219 5.86 6.88 -13.37
CA ALA A 219 5.14 7.99 -12.74
C ALA A 219 4.51 7.63 -11.39
N HIS A 220 4.18 6.35 -11.14
CA HIS A 220 3.44 5.93 -9.94
C HIS A 220 4.22 4.99 -9.03
N GLU A 221 5.36 4.47 -9.47
CA GLU A 221 6.21 3.53 -8.71
C GLU A 221 5.46 2.24 -8.28
N ILE A 222 4.47 1.82 -9.08
CA ILE A 222 3.64 0.63 -8.82
C ILE A 222 3.96 -0.49 -9.83
N PRO A 223 4.15 -1.74 -9.38
CA PRO A 223 4.19 -2.88 -10.29
C PRO A 223 2.80 -3.17 -10.86
N LEU A 224 2.71 -3.33 -12.18
CA LEU A 224 1.49 -3.77 -12.85
C LEU A 224 1.43 -5.30 -12.87
N ALA A 225 0.27 -5.88 -12.54
CA ALA A 225 0.02 -7.32 -12.66
C ALA A 225 -0.52 -7.69 -14.06
N GLY A 226 -1.12 -6.74 -14.77
CA GLY A 226 -1.53 -6.95 -16.15
C GLY A 226 -2.19 -5.75 -16.80
N VAL A 227 -2.15 -5.74 -18.12
CA VAL A 227 -2.70 -4.68 -18.97
C VAL A 227 -3.45 -5.31 -20.13
N VAL A 228 -4.69 -4.88 -20.37
CA VAL A 228 -5.48 -5.30 -21.53
C VAL A 228 -5.87 -4.09 -22.35
N LEU A 229 -5.40 -4.06 -23.59
CA LEU A 229 -5.91 -3.11 -24.58
C LEU A 229 -7.18 -3.68 -25.21
N VAL A 230 -8.27 -2.94 -25.19
CA VAL A 230 -9.56 -3.34 -25.78
C VAL A 230 -9.96 -2.38 -26.89
N LYS A 231 -10.85 -2.82 -27.79
CA LYS A 231 -11.39 -1.94 -28.83
C LYS A 231 -12.21 -0.80 -28.20
N THR A 232 -12.23 0.36 -28.86
CA THR A 232 -13.09 1.47 -28.44
C THR A 232 -14.56 1.02 -28.28
N GLY A 233 -15.17 1.40 -27.15
CA GLY A 233 -16.54 1.02 -26.79
C GLY A 233 -16.67 -0.32 -26.05
N ALA A 234 -15.59 -1.07 -25.86
CA ALA A 234 -15.60 -2.32 -25.11
C ALA A 234 -15.40 -2.14 -23.60
N LEU A 235 -14.92 -0.97 -23.14
CA LEU A 235 -14.76 -0.73 -21.71
C LEU A 235 -16.14 -0.67 -21.04
N PRO A 236 -16.40 -1.47 -19.99
CA PRO A 236 -17.69 -1.44 -19.29
C PRO A 236 -17.99 -0.06 -18.72
N LYS A 237 -19.07 0.56 -19.18
CA LYS A 237 -19.55 1.88 -18.74
C LYS A 237 -21.04 1.83 -18.44
N THR A 238 -21.49 2.64 -17.48
CA THR A 238 -22.92 2.88 -17.23
C THR A 238 -23.55 3.61 -18.41
N THR A 239 -24.89 3.67 -18.44
CA THR A 239 -25.63 4.49 -19.40
C THR A 239 -25.31 5.99 -19.30
N SER A 240 -24.81 6.45 -18.15
CA SER A 240 -24.29 7.81 -17.93
C SER A 240 -22.81 7.98 -18.31
N GLY A 241 -22.17 6.95 -18.86
CA GLY A 241 -20.77 6.97 -19.31
C GLY A 241 -19.73 6.75 -18.21
N LYS A 242 -20.13 6.47 -16.96
CA LYS A 242 -19.20 6.21 -15.85
C LYS A 242 -18.59 4.82 -15.98
N VAL A 243 -17.29 4.69 -15.81
CA VAL A 243 -16.58 3.40 -15.85
C VAL A 243 -17.11 2.46 -14.76
N GLN A 244 -17.43 1.22 -15.12
CA GLN A 244 -17.85 0.17 -14.19
C GLN A 244 -16.63 -0.66 -13.75
N ARG A 245 -15.73 -0.06 -12.96
CA ARG A 245 -14.44 -0.69 -12.56
C ARG A 245 -14.59 -2.09 -11.98
N ARG A 246 -15.59 -2.32 -11.12
CA ARG A 246 -15.88 -3.66 -10.54
C ARG A 246 -16.27 -4.70 -11.59
N LEU A 247 -17.00 -4.31 -12.63
CA LEU A 247 -17.32 -5.21 -13.73
C LEU A 247 -16.09 -5.43 -14.62
N CYS A 248 -15.31 -4.38 -14.86
CA CYS A 248 -14.06 -4.46 -15.61
C CYS A 248 -13.05 -5.40 -14.94
N ARG A 249 -12.86 -5.29 -13.62
CA ARG A 249 -12.02 -6.18 -12.80
C ARG A 249 -12.45 -7.63 -12.94
N ARG A 250 -13.74 -7.92 -12.76
CA ARG A 250 -14.26 -9.28 -12.90
C ARG A 250 -14.01 -9.85 -14.29
N LEU A 251 -14.30 -9.08 -15.35
CA LEU A 251 -14.07 -9.51 -16.73
C LEU A 251 -12.57 -9.71 -17.03
N PHE A 252 -11.70 -8.92 -16.40
CA PHE A 252 -10.25 -9.11 -16.48
C PHE A 252 -9.83 -10.43 -15.81
N GLU A 253 -10.25 -10.67 -14.58
CA GLU A 253 -9.96 -11.90 -13.82
C GLU A 253 -10.50 -13.16 -14.51
N GLU A 254 -11.67 -13.05 -15.17
CA GLU A 254 -12.29 -14.13 -15.95
C GLU A 254 -11.67 -14.30 -17.36
N GLY A 255 -10.77 -13.41 -17.79
CA GLY A 255 -10.23 -13.40 -19.15
C GLY A 255 -11.29 -13.14 -20.24
N ALA A 256 -12.40 -12.50 -19.90
CA ALA A 256 -13.58 -12.31 -20.74
C ALA A 256 -13.58 -10.96 -21.50
N LEU A 257 -12.55 -10.14 -21.34
CA LEU A 257 -12.40 -8.88 -22.06
C LEU A 257 -12.08 -9.13 -23.54
N PRO A 258 -12.66 -8.37 -24.49
CA PRO A 258 -12.36 -8.48 -25.91
C PRO A 258 -11.01 -7.82 -26.24
N ALA A 259 -9.93 -8.51 -25.89
CA ALA A 259 -8.57 -8.01 -25.99
C ALA A 259 -8.12 -7.81 -27.45
N VAL A 260 -7.43 -6.70 -27.69
CA VAL A 260 -6.62 -6.41 -28.88
C VAL A 260 -5.17 -6.80 -28.62
N ALA A 261 -4.66 -6.46 -27.44
CA ALA A 261 -3.35 -6.87 -26.93
C ALA A 261 -3.44 -7.04 -25.42
N THR A 262 -2.64 -7.95 -24.89
CA THR A 262 -2.58 -8.26 -23.46
C THR A 262 -1.15 -8.35 -23.01
N TRP A 263 -0.89 -7.88 -21.81
CA TRP A 263 0.30 -8.19 -21.05
C TRP A 263 -0.11 -8.64 -19.65
N SER A 264 0.63 -9.58 -19.09
CA SER A 264 0.47 -10.04 -17.71
C SER A 264 1.84 -10.21 -17.09
N ALA A 265 1.94 -9.93 -15.79
CA ALA A 265 3.08 -10.35 -14.99
C ALA A 265 3.21 -11.89 -15.00
N GLY A 266 4.40 -12.40 -14.69
CA GLY A 266 4.64 -13.84 -14.65
C GLY A 266 3.79 -14.50 -13.56
N THR A 267 3.34 -15.73 -13.79
CA THR A 267 2.72 -16.54 -12.74
C THR A 267 3.79 -17.22 -11.89
N ALA A 268 3.44 -17.69 -10.69
CA ALA A 268 4.35 -18.46 -9.84
C ALA A 268 4.95 -19.70 -10.53
N ASP A 269 4.27 -20.26 -11.54
CA ASP A 269 4.75 -21.37 -12.39
C ASP A 269 5.77 -20.93 -13.46
N ASP A 270 5.77 -19.66 -13.87
CA ASP A 270 6.76 -19.06 -14.79
C ASP A 270 7.98 -18.50 -14.04
N LEU A 271 7.90 -18.36 -12.72
CA LEU A 271 9.06 -18.07 -11.88
C LEU A 271 9.96 -19.30 -11.97
N THR A 272 11.15 -19.11 -12.54
CA THR A 272 12.12 -20.18 -12.72
C THR A 272 12.33 -20.84 -11.36
N GLU A 273 11.97 -22.14 -11.22
CA GLU A 273 12.41 -22.91 -10.05
C GLU A 273 13.91 -22.65 -9.85
N PRO A 274 14.44 -22.60 -8.62
CA PRO A 274 15.87 -22.44 -8.38
C PRO A 274 16.63 -23.70 -8.83
N GLY A 275 16.68 -23.94 -10.14
CA GLY A 275 17.63 -24.80 -10.85
C GLY A 275 18.78 -23.94 -11.38
N GLU A 276 19.94 -24.58 -11.54
CA GLU A 276 21.24 -24.02 -11.97
C GLU A 276 21.26 -22.51 -12.26
N GLU A 277 21.93 -21.74 -11.38
CA GLU A 277 22.18 -20.30 -11.61
C GLU A 277 22.70 -20.10 -13.05
N PRO A 278 22.06 -19.22 -13.85
CA PRO A 278 22.51 -18.98 -15.21
C PRO A 278 24.00 -18.59 -15.23
N GLU A 279 24.80 -19.25 -16.07
CA GLU A 279 26.23 -18.90 -16.23
C GLU A 279 26.40 -17.47 -16.79
N ASP A 280 25.41 -16.98 -17.54
CA ASP A 280 25.38 -15.63 -18.07
C ASP A 280 24.98 -14.61 -16.98
N PRO A 281 25.84 -13.63 -16.64
CA PRO A 281 25.57 -12.63 -15.59
C PRO A 281 24.29 -11.83 -15.85
N LEU A 282 23.96 -11.56 -17.11
CA LEU A 282 22.75 -10.82 -17.47
C LEU A 282 21.50 -11.65 -17.22
N ALA A 283 21.46 -12.89 -17.69
CA ALA A 283 20.38 -13.81 -17.40
C ALA A 283 20.18 -14.03 -15.89
N ARG A 284 21.27 -14.11 -15.12
CA ARG A 284 21.20 -14.21 -13.65
C ARG A 284 20.53 -12.98 -13.04
N LEU A 285 20.94 -11.79 -13.44
CA LEU A 285 20.37 -10.55 -12.91
C LEU A 285 18.90 -10.35 -13.34
N GLN A 286 18.56 -10.71 -14.57
CA GLN A 286 17.17 -10.73 -15.06
C GLN A 286 16.30 -11.68 -14.23
N ALA A 287 16.80 -12.87 -13.87
CA ALA A 287 16.05 -13.82 -13.05
C ALA A 287 15.81 -13.28 -11.63
N LEU A 288 16.82 -12.67 -11.00
CA LEU A 288 16.68 -12.07 -9.66
C LEU A 288 15.67 -10.91 -9.65
N VAL A 289 15.77 -10.01 -10.64
CA VAL A 289 14.83 -8.90 -10.80
C VAL A 289 13.42 -9.39 -11.11
N ALA A 290 13.29 -10.38 -11.99
CA ALA A 290 12.01 -11.00 -12.33
C ALA A 290 11.33 -11.60 -11.10
N ALA A 291 12.08 -12.34 -10.27
CA ALA A 291 11.57 -12.92 -9.03
C ALA A 291 11.03 -11.86 -8.07
N LYS A 292 11.74 -10.74 -7.91
CA LYS A 292 11.32 -9.64 -7.02
C LYS A 292 10.10 -8.87 -7.54
N LEU A 293 9.92 -8.80 -8.86
CA LEU A 293 8.79 -8.11 -9.50
C LEU A 293 7.60 -9.03 -9.81
N GLY A 294 7.73 -10.34 -9.65
CA GLY A 294 6.75 -11.31 -10.12
C GLY A 294 6.63 -11.32 -11.64
N LEU A 295 7.72 -11.05 -12.37
CA LEU A 295 7.77 -11.06 -13.82
C LEU A 295 8.39 -12.37 -14.33
N ARG A 296 8.26 -12.61 -15.63
CA ARG A 296 9.07 -13.63 -16.32
C ARG A 296 10.43 -13.01 -16.64
N ALA A 297 11.52 -13.76 -16.51
CA ALA A 297 12.87 -13.26 -16.80
C ALA A 297 12.99 -12.68 -18.24
N VAL A 298 12.28 -13.27 -19.20
CA VAL A 298 12.24 -12.80 -20.60
C VAL A 298 11.55 -11.44 -20.77
N ASP A 299 10.69 -11.05 -19.84
CA ASP A 299 9.97 -9.77 -19.87
C ASP A 299 10.74 -8.64 -19.17
N VAL A 300 11.88 -8.95 -18.54
CA VAL A 300 12.75 -7.96 -17.92
C VAL A 300 13.68 -7.39 -19.00
N ASP A 301 13.41 -6.16 -19.44
CA ASP A 301 14.23 -5.48 -20.45
C ASP A 301 15.64 -5.18 -19.88
N PRO A 302 16.71 -5.75 -20.47
CA PRO A 302 18.07 -5.55 -19.98
C PRO A 302 18.60 -4.13 -20.19
N HIS A 303 17.93 -3.31 -21.00
CA HIS A 303 18.31 -1.93 -21.31
C HIS A 303 17.56 -0.89 -20.46
N ARG A 304 16.99 -1.33 -19.33
CA ARG A 304 16.28 -0.47 -18.37
C ARG A 304 16.95 -0.49 -17.01
N SER A 305 16.86 0.64 -16.31
CA SER A 305 17.28 0.76 -14.91
C SER A 305 16.32 0.00 -13.99
N LEU A 306 16.77 -0.35 -12.78
CA LEU A 306 15.95 -1.05 -11.79
C LEU A 306 14.69 -0.25 -11.41
N ALA A 307 14.81 1.07 -11.27
CA ALA A 307 13.69 1.95 -10.98
C ALA A 307 12.64 1.97 -12.11
N ALA A 308 13.09 2.02 -13.37
CA ALA A 308 12.19 1.98 -14.53
C ALA A 308 11.48 0.61 -14.68
N LEU A 309 12.07 -0.46 -14.16
CA LEU A 309 11.45 -1.78 -14.06
C LEU A 309 10.47 -1.90 -12.87
N GLY A 310 10.45 -0.92 -11.95
CA GLY A 310 9.55 -0.89 -10.80
C GLY A 310 10.10 -1.53 -9.53
N LEU A 311 11.42 -1.77 -9.44
CA LEU A 311 12.05 -2.17 -8.18
C LEU A 311 11.98 -1.02 -7.18
N ASP A 312 11.46 -1.30 -5.99
CA ASP A 312 11.52 -0.35 -4.89
C ASP A 312 12.89 -0.39 -4.19
N SER A 313 13.09 0.53 -3.23
CA SER A 313 14.34 0.63 -2.49
C SER A 313 14.66 -0.62 -1.68
N LEU A 314 13.64 -1.32 -1.16
CA LEU A 314 13.82 -2.53 -0.39
C LEU A 314 14.31 -3.68 -1.27
N ALA A 315 13.61 -3.94 -2.37
CA ALA A 315 13.99 -4.95 -3.35
C ALA A 315 15.39 -4.68 -3.91
N THR A 316 15.77 -3.41 -4.05
CA THR A 316 17.12 -2.99 -4.45
C THR A 316 18.17 -3.31 -3.38
N ILE A 317 17.87 -3.10 -2.10
CA ILE A 317 18.76 -3.47 -0.98
C ILE A 317 18.93 -4.99 -0.90
N GLU A 318 17.85 -5.75 -1.02
CA GLU A 318 17.92 -7.22 -1.06
C GLU A 318 18.77 -7.69 -2.25
N LEU A 319 18.60 -7.07 -3.42
CA LEU A 319 19.39 -7.37 -4.61
C LEU A 319 20.87 -7.05 -4.40
N SER A 320 21.22 -5.95 -3.69
CA SER A 320 22.59 -5.64 -3.28
C SER A 320 23.20 -6.76 -2.46
N HIS A 321 22.46 -7.30 -1.50
CA HIS A 321 22.92 -8.38 -0.65
C HIS A 321 23.09 -9.71 -1.42
N GLU A 322 22.15 -10.05 -2.32
CA GLU A 322 22.18 -11.27 -3.13
C GLU A 322 23.28 -11.25 -4.21
N THR A 323 23.54 -10.09 -4.80
CA THR A 323 24.53 -9.93 -5.90
C THR A 323 25.92 -9.53 -5.42
N GLY A 324 26.03 -8.97 -4.20
CA GLY A 324 27.26 -8.38 -3.67
C GLY A 324 27.64 -7.03 -4.31
N LEU A 325 26.78 -6.46 -5.15
CA LEU A 325 26.96 -5.11 -5.72
C LEU A 325 26.71 -4.05 -4.65
N ALA A 326 27.47 -2.94 -4.69
CA ALA A 326 27.20 -1.82 -3.80
C ALA A 326 25.84 -1.18 -4.15
N LEU A 327 25.12 -0.71 -3.14
CA LEU A 327 23.83 -0.05 -3.33
C LEU A 327 23.94 1.17 -4.26
N THR A 328 25.05 1.91 -4.21
CA THR A 328 25.33 3.02 -5.12
C THR A 328 25.39 2.57 -6.57
N ASP A 329 26.02 1.43 -6.84
CA ASP A 329 26.16 0.91 -8.20
C ASP A 329 24.80 0.49 -8.76
N LEU A 330 23.94 -0.11 -7.93
CA LEU A 330 22.57 -0.47 -8.30
C LEU A 330 21.68 0.73 -8.61
N LEU A 331 21.83 1.83 -7.86
CA LEU A 331 21.02 3.04 -8.03
C LEU A 331 21.50 3.91 -9.19
N GLU A 332 22.80 3.96 -9.46
CA GLU A 332 23.39 4.81 -10.51
C GLU A 332 23.47 4.13 -11.88
N ALA A 333 23.30 2.81 -11.95
CA ALA A 333 23.43 2.10 -13.21
C ALA A 333 22.36 2.52 -14.22
N PRO A 334 22.76 2.77 -15.48
CA PRO A 334 21.83 3.19 -16.52
C PRO A 334 20.86 2.07 -16.90
N ASP A 335 21.33 0.82 -16.86
CA ASP A 335 20.55 -0.35 -17.21
C ASP A 335 21.07 -1.65 -16.57
N LEU A 336 20.26 -2.70 -16.67
CA LEU A 336 20.56 -4.03 -16.16
C LEU A 336 21.79 -4.66 -16.83
N ALA A 337 22.02 -4.38 -18.11
CA ALA A 337 23.18 -4.86 -18.85
C ALA A 337 24.50 -4.31 -18.29
N ALA A 338 24.52 -3.03 -17.89
CA ALA A 338 25.65 -2.40 -17.22
C ALA A 338 25.90 -3.02 -15.84
N LEU A 339 24.84 -3.31 -15.08
CA LEU A 339 24.94 -4.01 -13.80
C LEU A 339 25.49 -5.43 -13.96
N ALA A 340 25.01 -6.16 -14.97
CA ALA A 340 25.48 -7.50 -15.25
C ALA A 340 26.99 -7.56 -15.55
N ALA A 341 27.52 -6.54 -16.23
CA ALA A 341 28.95 -6.40 -16.48
C ALA A 341 29.77 -6.07 -15.22
N ALA A 342 29.13 -5.47 -14.21
CA ALA A 342 29.74 -5.13 -12.92
C ALA A 342 29.62 -6.26 -11.88
N LEU A 343 28.86 -7.33 -12.17
CA LEU A 343 28.69 -8.43 -11.23
C LEU A 343 30.05 -9.04 -10.86
N PRO A 344 30.34 -9.18 -9.55
CA PRO A 344 31.55 -9.86 -9.13
C PRO A 344 31.53 -11.31 -9.65
N THR A 345 32.63 -11.73 -10.28
CA THR A 345 32.83 -13.14 -10.66
C THR A 345 32.56 -14.00 -9.43
N PRO A 346 31.81 -15.12 -9.52
CA PRO A 346 31.43 -15.95 -8.38
C PRO A 346 32.69 -16.53 -7.71
N THR A 347 33.28 -15.73 -6.84
CA THR A 347 34.39 -16.04 -5.99
C THR A 347 33.79 -15.87 -4.63
N GLN A 348 33.45 -17.00 -4.02
CA GLN A 348 33.09 -17.21 -2.63
C GLN A 348 32.56 -15.93 -1.97
N ALA A 349 31.23 -15.79 -1.90
CA ALA A 349 30.56 -14.76 -1.10
C ALA A 349 31.39 -14.55 0.17
N PRO A 350 31.84 -13.31 0.46
CA PRO A 350 32.69 -13.09 1.62
C PRO A 350 31.92 -13.69 2.79
N ALA A 351 32.47 -14.77 3.35
CA ALA A 351 31.86 -15.37 4.52
C ALA A 351 31.73 -14.22 5.50
N LEU A 352 30.49 -13.90 5.89
CA LEU A 352 30.27 -13.07 7.07
C LEU A 352 31.24 -13.63 8.09
N PRO A 353 32.20 -12.83 8.61
CA PRO A 353 33.09 -13.36 9.62
C PRO A 353 32.16 -13.95 10.67
N ALA A 354 32.28 -15.26 10.90
CA ALA A 354 31.70 -15.88 12.07
C ALA A 354 32.42 -15.24 13.25
N GLY A 355 31.88 -14.11 13.70
CA GLY A 355 32.30 -13.31 14.82
C GLY A 355 31.00 -12.89 15.48
N SER A 356 30.48 -13.53 16.54
CA SER A 356 31.21 -13.95 17.75
C SER A 356 32.28 -12.95 18.17
N GLY A 357 31.97 -11.67 18.02
CA GLY A 357 32.55 -10.62 18.83
C GLY A 357 31.43 -9.98 19.64
N ASP A 358 31.64 -9.76 20.92
CA ASP A 358 30.70 -8.99 21.75
C ASP A 358 30.63 -7.51 21.34
N GLY A 359 31.35 -7.07 20.31
CA GLY A 359 31.37 -5.68 19.85
C GLY A 359 30.05 -5.19 19.23
N LEU A 360 29.77 -3.91 19.44
CA LEU A 360 28.64 -3.20 18.82
C LEU A 360 28.97 -2.80 17.37
N SER A 361 27.95 -2.77 16.53
CA SER A 361 27.98 -2.08 15.24
C SER A 361 28.13 -0.56 15.44
N GLU A 362 28.45 0.18 14.38
CA GLU A 362 28.61 1.64 14.46
C GLU A 362 27.32 2.35 14.90
N GLY A 363 26.16 1.89 14.41
CA GLY A 363 24.85 2.38 14.84
C GLY A 363 24.57 2.08 16.31
N GLU A 364 24.81 0.83 16.75
CA GLU A 364 24.66 0.46 18.16
C GLU A 364 25.61 1.25 19.06
N ARG A 365 26.88 1.47 18.66
CA ARG A 365 27.84 2.31 19.43
C ARG A 365 27.36 3.74 19.58
N SER A 366 26.79 4.31 18.52
CA SER A 366 26.28 5.69 18.53
C SER A 366 25.12 5.83 19.51
N LEU A 367 24.15 4.91 19.46
CA LEU A 367 23.02 4.90 20.40
C LEU A 367 23.45 4.58 21.84
N TRP A 368 24.44 3.70 22.02
CA TRP A 368 25.02 3.42 23.34
C TRP A 368 25.70 4.66 23.93
N PHE A 369 26.46 5.41 23.13
CA PHE A 369 27.07 6.67 23.56
C PHE A 369 26.00 7.68 24.01
N LEU A 370 24.92 7.82 23.23
CA LEU A 370 23.82 8.73 23.57
C LEU A 370 23.10 8.32 24.86
N TYR A 371 22.91 7.01 25.07
CA TYR A 371 22.42 6.49 26.35
C TYR A 371 23.36 6.82 27.50
N GLN A 372 24.68 6.70 27.34
CA GLN A 372 25.65 7.07 28.39
C GLN A 372 25.64 8.58 28.70
N VAL A 373 25.26 9.43 27.74
CA VAL A 373 25.10 10.88 27.93
C VAL A 373 23.84 11.22 28.72
N ASP A 374 22.71 10.58 28.40
CA ASP A 374 21.44 10.73 29.13
C ASP A 374 20.68 9.39 29.20
N PRO A 375 20.90 8.58 30.26
CA PRO A 375 20.25 7.29 30.43
C PRO A 375 18.73 7.38 30.63
N THR A 376 18.22 8.58 30.91
CA THR A 376 16.78 8.81 31.16
C THR A 376 16.04 9.29 29.92
N SER A 377 16.73 9.44 28.79
CA SER A 377 16.14 9.97 27.56
C SER A 377 15.22 8.94 26.87
N PRO A 378 13.96 9.28 26.59
CA PRO A 378 13.08 8.43 25.79
C PRO A 378 13.22 8.66 24.27
N ALA A 379 14.16 9.49 23.83
CA ALA A 379 14.27 9.94 22.45
C ALA A 379 14.48 8.79 21.43
N TYR A 380 14.95 7.63 21.89
CA TYR A 380 15.22 6.45 21.08
C TYR A 380 14.29 5.28 21.41
N HIS A 381 13.12 5.57 21.97
CA HIS A 381 12.03 4.61 22.02
C HIS A 381 11.29 4.60 20.70
N ILE A 382 11.02 3.41 20.18
CA ILE A 382 10.06 3.20 19.11
C ILE A 382 8.79 2.64 19.77
N ALA A 383 7.67 3.35 19.59
CA ALA A 383 6.40 2.95 20.16
C ALA A 383 5.34 2.81 19.07
N GLY A 384 4.48 1.79 19.20
CA GLY A 384 3.33 1.57 18.33
C GLY A 384 2.14 1.08 19.14
N ALA A 385 0.95 1.56 18.80
CA ALA A 385 -0.29 1.16 19.46
C ALA A 385 -1.32 0.67 18.44
N ALA A 386 -2.06 -0.37 18.79
CA ALA A 386 -3.14 -0.92 17.98
C ALA A 386 -4.34 -1.31 18.85
N ARG A 387 -5.55 -1.01 18.38
CA ARG A 387 -6.79 -1.46 19.02
C ARG A 387 -6.90 -2.97 18.85
N LEU A 388 -7.10 -3.70 19.95
CA LEU A 388 -7.38 -5.13 19.90
C LEU A 388 -8.89 -5.36 19.73
N PRO A 389 -9.30 -6.39 18.97
CA PRO A 389 -10.66 -6.90 18.99
C PRO A 389 -11.10 -7.28 20.41
N ASP A 390 -12.39 -7.13 20.71
CA ASP A 390 -12.94 -7.42 22.05
C ASP A 390 -12.74 -8.89 22.46
N ASP A 391 -12.73 -9.80 21.47
CA ASP A 391 -12.56 -11.24 21.61
C ASP A 391 -11.10 -11.71 21.48
N ALA A 392 -10.13 -10.79 21.45
CA ALA A 392 -8.71 -11.13 21.35
C ALA A 392 -8.25 -12.05 22.50
N ASP A 393 -7.61 -13.17 22.15
CA ASP A 393 -6.99 -14.10 23.09
C ASP A 393 -5.65 -13.54 23.59
N LEU A 394 -5.68 -12.91 24.77
CA LEU A 394 -4.50 -12.29 25.38
C LEU A 394 -3.42 -13.31 25.76
N GLU A 395 -3.80 -14.56 26.03
CA GLU A 395 -2.85 -15.63 26.35
C GLU A 395 -2.14 -16.11 25.09
N ALA A 396 -2.86 -16.21 23.96
CA ALA A 396 -2.24 -16.47 22.67
C ALA A 396 -1.29 -15.33 22.27
N LEU A 397 -1.69 -14.08 22.50
CA LEU A 397 -0.86 -12.92 22.23
C LEU A 397 0.42 -12.92 23.08
N HIS A 398 0.31 -13.20 24.38
CA HIS A 398 1.47 -13.36 25.26
C HIS A 398 2.42 -14.46 24.76
N ARG A 399 1.88 -15.64 24.39
CA ARG A 399 2.69 -16.74 23.83
C ARG A 399 3.39 -16.36 22.54
N ALA A 400 2.73 -15.63 21.65
CA ALA A 400 3.32 -15.20 20.38
C ALA A 400 4.48 -14.21 20.62
N PHE A 401 4.31 -13.23 21.52
CA PHE A 401 5.43 -12.35 21.87
C PHE A 401 6.58 -13.08 22.56
N GLN A 402 6.29 -14.08 23.40
CA GLN A 402 7.33 -14.92 23.97
C GLN A 402 8.08 -15.70 22.87
N GLY A 403 7.37 -16.24 21.88
CA GLY A 403 7.97 -16.91 20.71
C GLY A 403 8.91 -16.00 19.92
N LEU A 404 8.54 -14.72 19.74
CA LEU A 404 9.43 -13.71 19.15
C LEU A 404 10.71 -13.49 19.98
N VAL A 405 10.57 -13.33 21.30
CA VAL A 405 11.73 -13.14 22.21
C VAL A 405 12.66 -14.35 22.19
N ASP A 406 12.11 -15.56 22.12
CA ASP A 406 12.88 -16.80 22.05
C ASP A 406 13.62 -16.93 20.70
N ARG A 407 12.95 -16.56 19.59
CA ARG A 407 13.50 -16.65 18.22
C ARG A 407 14.59 -15.62 17.95
N HIS A 408 14.41 -14.37 18.37
CA HIS A 408 15.24 -13.24 17.96
C HIS A 408 16.25 -12.84 19.04
N PRO A 409 17.56 -13.11 18.86
CA PRO A 409 18.59 -12.75 19.84
C PRO A 409 18.59 -11.27 20.26
N ALA A 410 18.25 -10.36 19.35
CA ALA A 410 18.19 -8.93 19.61
C ALA A 410 17.23 -8.57 20.76
N LEU A 411 16.07 -9.23 20.84
CA LEU A 411 15.05 -8.96 21.87
C LEU A 411 15.46 -9.42 23.28
N ARG A 412 16.49 -10.27 23.37
CA ARG A 412 17.11 -10.76 24.60
C ARG A 412 18.55 -10.26 24.77
N THR A 413 18.88 -9.12 24.16
CA THR A 413 20.21 -8.50 24.24
C THR A 413 20.21 -7.32 25.21
N THR A 414 21.31 -7.20 25.96
CA THR A 414 21.65 -6.04 26.81
C THR A 414 23.02 -5.51 26.42
N PHE A 415 23.35 -4.29 26.79
CA PHE A 415 24.56 -3.59 26.39
C PHE A 415 25.33 -3.14 27.62
N HIS A 416 26.64 -3.37 27.63
CA HIS A 416 27.52 -3.18 28.78
C HIS A 416 28.79 -2.46 28.34
N ALA A 417 29.52 -1.88 29.28
CA ALA A 417 30.91 -1.48 29.05
C ALA A 417 31.85 -2.48 29.75
N VAL A 418 32.75 -3.11 29.00
CA VAL A 418 33.82 -3.97 29.54
C VAL A 418 35.15 -3.36 29.16
N ASP A 419 35.97 -3.02 30.16
CA ASP A 419 37.26 -2.33 29.98
C ASP A 419 37.17 -1.03 29.17
N GLY A 420 36.04 -0.32 29.27
CA GLY A 420 35.78 0.94 28.56
C GLY A 420 35.25 0.77 27.13
N GLU A 421 35.16 -0.46 26.62
CA GLU A 421 34.60 -0.76 25.32
C GLU A 421 33.14 -1.24 25.43
N PRO A 422 32.23 -0.73 24.59
CA PRO A 422 30.86 -1.18 24.60
C PRO A 422 30.76 -2.59 24.02
N VAL A 423 30.03 -3.46 24.72
CA VAL A 423 29.78 -4.83 24.34
C VAL A 423 28.30 -5.21 24.45
N ARG A 424 27.81 -6.02 23.52
CA ARG A 424 26.49 -6.62 23.54
C ARG A 424 26.56 -7.94 24.31
N ARG A 425 25.54 -8.25 25.09
CA ARG A 425 25.35 -9.53 25.76
C ARG A 425 24.00 -10.09 25.40
N VAL A 426 24.01 -11.17 24.63
CA VAL A 426 22.81 -11.92 24.26
C VAL A 426 22.51 -12.97 25.34
N HIS A 427 21.37 -12.86 26.01
CA HIS A 427 20.94 -13.79 27.07
C HIS A 427 20.37 -15.08 26.49
N VAL A 428 20.70 -16.25 27.02
CA VAL A 428 20.24 -17.56 26.48
C VAL A 428 18.71 -17.67 26.40
N GLY A 429 17.99 -17.00 27.30
CA GLY A 429 16.54 -16.82 27.26
C GLY A 429 16.14 -15.59 28.03
N ALA A 430 14.95 -15.06 27.74
CA ALA A 430 14.36 -13.93 28.43
C ALA A 430 12.84 -14.08 28.46
N THR A 431 12.19 -13.59 29.51
CA THR A 431 10.73 -13.51 29.56
C THR A 431 10.29 -12.20 28.94
N VAL A 432 9.27 -12.24 28.08
CA VAL A 432 8.67 -10.99 27.56
C VAL A 432 8.11 -10.16 28.73
N ASP A 433 8.39 -8.85 28.75
CA ASP A 433 7.69 -7.93 29.64
C ASP A 433 6.31 -7.60 29.06
N PHE A 434 5.35 -8.49 29.31
CA PHE A 434 3.96 -8.39 28.88
C PHE A 434 3.04 -8.16 30.07
N GLN A 435 2.26 -7.09 30.04
CA GLN A 435 1.35 -6.75 31.14
C GLN A 435 -0.02 -6.32 30.63
N VAL A 436 -1.07 -6.66 31.37
CA VAL A 436 -2.46 -6.26 31.09
C VAL A 436 -2.97 -5.43 32.26
N GLY A 437 -3.49 -4.23 32.00
CA GLY A 437 -3.99 -3.39 33.08
C GLY A 437 -4.39 -1.99 32.65
N GLU A 438 -4.57 -1.14 33.65
CA GLU A 438 -4.75 0.30 33.48
C GLU A 438 -3.34 0.92 33.52
N THR A 439 -2.89 1.47 32.39
CA THR A 439 -1.60 2.15 32.28
C THR A 439 -1.79 3.34 31.37
N GLU A 440 -1.26 4.49 31.77
CA GLU A 440 -1.26 5.67 30.93
C GLU A 440 -0.24 5.47 29.80
N ILE A 441 -0.74 5.50 28.55
CA ILE A 441 0.05 5.19 27.36
C ILE A 441 1.29 6.10 27.28
N ASP A 442 1.10 7.41 27.46
CA ASP A 442 2.20 8.39 27.41
C ASP A 442 3.25 8.10 28.49
N ALA A 443 2.83 7.80 29.71
CA ALA A 443 3.75 7.47 30.79
C ALA A 443 4.60 6.23 30.46
N GLU A 444 4.03 5.22 29.82
CA GLU A 444 4.77 4.02 29.42
C GLU A 444 5.71 4.29 28.24
N ILE A 445 5.29 5.08 27.25
CA ILE A 445 6.11 5.49 26.10
C ILE A 445 7.34 6.26 26.58
N PHE A 446 7.19 7.18 27.53
CA PHE A 446 8.30 8.01 28.01
C PHE A 446 9.09 7.39 29.16
N ARG A 447 8.66 6.26 29.72
CA ARG A 447 9.40 5.55 30.76
C ARG A 447 10.74 5.04 30.21
N PRO A 448 11.90 5.41 30.76
CA PRO A 448 13.22 5.03 30.23
C PRO A 448 13.49 3.53 30.27
N PHE A 449 14.31 3.04 29.35
CA PHE A 449 14.90 1.70 29.41
C PHE A 449 16.26 1.70 30.09
N ASP A 450 16.55 0.65 30.86
CA ASP A 450 17.90 0.35 31.33
C ASP A 450 18.56 -0.61 30.33
N LEU A 451 19.51 -0.09 29.53
CA LEU A 451 20.17 -0.86 28.47
C LEU A 451 21.07 -1.98 29.00
N GLU A 452 21.51 -1.89 30.27
CA GLU A 452 22.39 -2.87 30.90
C GLU A 452 21.61 -4.04 31.50
N GLN A 453 20.41 -3.79 32.02
CA GLN A 453 19.59 -4.81 32.67
C GLN A 453 18.50 -5.38 31.77
N GLY A 454 17.93 -4.57 30.88
CA GLY A 454 16.76 -4.96 30.09
C GLY A 454 15.53 -5.32 30.93
N PRO A 455 14.51 -5.95 30.32
CA PRO A 455 14.34 -6.17 28.88
C PRO A 455 14.15 -4.85 28.11
N LEU A 456 14.54 -4.84 26.84
CA LEU A 456 14.49 -3.62 25.98
C LEU A 456 13.25 -3.55 25.09
N LEU A 457 12.27 -4.41 25.40
CA LEU A 457 10.97 -4.53 24.78
C LEU A 457 9.91 -4.59 25.89
N ARG A 458 8.87 -3.78 25.79
CA ARG A 458 7.71 -3.76 26.68
C ARG A 458 6.43 -3.88 25.87
N VAL A 459 5.56 -4.76 26.31
CA VAL A 459 4.23 -4.99 25.72
C VAL A 459 3.19 -4.71 26.81
N ARG A 460 2.24 -3.83 26.51
CA ARG A 460 1.09 -3.54 27.40
C ARG A 460 -0.20 -3.78 26.66
N VAL A 461 -1.18 -4.36 27.35
CA VAL A 461 -2.59 -4.33 26.93
C VAL A 461 -3.31 -3.40 27.88
N VAL A 462 -3.53 -2.17 27.42
CA VAL A 462 -4.17 -1.09 28.17
C VAL A 462 -5.69 -1.28 28.08
N ARG A 463 -6.35 -1.35 29.23
CA ARG A 463 -7.81 -1.35 29.32
C ARG A 463 -8.31 0.09 29.32
N GLU A 464 -9.15 0.42 28.37
CA GLU A 464 -9.74 1.75 28.24
C GLU A 464 -11.04 1.88 29.05
N ALA A 465 -11.39 3.10 29.42
CA ALA A 465 -12.57 3.38 30.23
C ALA A 465 -13.89 3.01 29.52
N ASP A 466 -13.88 2.95 28.19
CA ASP A 466 -15.02 2.53 27.36
C ASP A 466 -15.17 1.01 27.23
N GLY A 467 -14.27 0.24 27.86
CA GLY A 467 -14.27 -1.22 27.86
C GLY A 467 -13.41 -1.86 26.80
N GLY A 468 -12.83 -1.10 25.86
CA GLY A 468 -11.94 -1.67 24.86
C GLY A 468 -10.50 -1.82 25.32
N ARG A 469 -9.67 -2.33 24.41
CA ARG A 469 -8.29 -2.74 24.71
C ARG A 469 -7.34 -2.23 23.65
N THR A 470 -6.24 -1.64 24.08
CA THR A 470 -5.18 -1.17 23.19
C THR A 470 -3.88 -1.91 23.50
N LEU A 471 -3.32 -2.56 22.50
CA LEU A 471 -1.97 -3.14 22.55
C LEU A 471 -0.97 -2.02 22.31
N LEU A 472 -0.09 -1.78 23.28
CA LEU A 472 1.03 -0.86 23.19
C LEU A 472 2.34 -1.67 23.18
N LEU A 473 3.14 -1.44 22.16
CA LEU A 473 4.49 -1.95 22.00
C LEU A 473 5.46 -0.80 22.18
N VAL A 474 6.44 -0.93 23.07
CA VAL A 474 7.55 0.03 23.23
C VAL A 474 8.86 -0.75 23.19
N ILE A 475 9.77 -0.37 22.30
CA ILE A 475 11.07 -1.03 22.12
C ILE A 475 12.17 0.01 21.99
N HIS A 476 13.37 -0.29 22.48
CA HIS A 476 14.51 0.61 22.29
C HIS A 476 15.11 0.45 20.88
N HIS A 477 15.41 1.57 20.20
CA HIS A 477 15.90 1.60 18.82
C HIS A 477 17.25 0.85 18.63
N LEU A 478 17.98 0.65 19.74
CA LEU A 478 19.25 -0.09 19.73
C LEU A 478 19.06 -1.60 19.45
N ILE A 479 17.87 -2.16 19.71
CA ILE A 479 17.57 -3.58 19.41
C ILE A 479 16.56 -3.79 18.27
N ALA A 480 15.99 -2.71 17.73
CA ALA A 480 15.04 -2.78 16.62
C ALA A 480 15.00 -1.47 15.84
N ASP A 481 14.74 -1.57 14.55
CA ASP A 481 14.38 -0.47 13.65
C ASP A 481 12.98 -0.69 13.06
N PHE A 482 12.56 0.20 12.16
CA PHE A 482 11.25 0.09 11.51
C PHE A 482 11.10 -1.19 10.68
N TRP A 483 12.20 -1.73 10.12
CA TRP A 483 12.17 -2.99 9.37
C TRP A 483 11.98 -4.20 10.31
N SER A 484 12.72 -4.21 11.41
CA SER A 484 12.61 -5.20 12.49
C SER A 484 11.18 -5.28 13.02
N LEU A 485 10.52 -4.12 13.17
CA LEU A 485 9.11 -4.06 13.56
C LEU A 485 8.18 -4.68 12.51
N ALA A 486 8.40 -4.43 11.21
CA ALA A 486 7.61 -5.06 10.16
C ALA A 486 7.75 -6.59 10.16
N VAL A 487 8.96 -7.11 10.37
CA VAL A 487 9.22 -8.55 10.53
C VAL A 487 8.51 -9.10 11.75
N MET A 488 8.61 -8.43 12.91
CA MET A 488 7.92 -8.84 14.14
C MET A 488 6.40 -8.91 13.95
N VAL A 489 5.79 -7.91 13.30
CA VAL A 489 4.34 -7.88 13.04
C VAL A 489 3.92 -9.06 12.13
N ARG A 490 4.68 -9.32 11.07
CA ARG A 490 4.42 -10.46 10.16
C ARG A 490 4.48 -11.79 10.92
N GLU A 491 5.51 -11.99 11.73
CA GLU A 491 5.68 -13.21 12.51
C GLU A 491 4.62 -13.37 13.60
N LEU A 492 4.23 -12.29 14.29
CA LEU A 492 3.16 -12.29 15.28
C LEU A 492 1.84 -12.79 14.68
N GLY A 493 1.54 -12.39 13.44
CA GLY A 493 0.39 -12.88 12.68
C GLY A 493 0.44 -14.39 12.44
N THR A 494 1.60 -14.94 12.10
CA THR A 494 1.76 -16.40 11.87
C THR A 494 1.67 -17.23 13.15
N GLU A 495 2.21 -16.74 14.27
CA GLU A 495 2.19 -17.47 15.55
C GLU A 495 0.84 -17.41 16.26
N ALA A 496 0.13 -16.28 16.16
CA ALA A 496 -1.22 -16.14 16.68
C ALA A 496 -2.20 -17.14 16.04
N VAL A 497 -2.01 -17.45 14.75
CA VAL A 497 -2.81 -18.44 14.01
C VAL A 497 -2.44 -19.88 14.35
N ALA A 498 -1.17 -20.17 14.63
CA ALA A 498 -0.71 -21.51 14.98
C ALA A 498 -1.11 -21.95 16.42
N GLY A 499 -1.38 -20.99 17.31
CA GLY A 499 -1.70 -21.22 18.73
C GLY A 499 -3.18 -21.44 19.07
N SER A 500 -4.10 -21.33 18.11
CA SER A 500 -5.54 -21.48 18.35
C SER A 500 -6.07 -22.84 17.88
N PRO A 501 -6.59 -23.71 18.78
CA PRO A 501 -7.38 -24.85 18.36
C PRO A 501 -8.75 -24.33 17.88
N GLY A 502 -8.87 -24.15 16.56
CA GLY A 502 -10.18 -24.14 15.89
C GLY A 502 -10.86 -22.78 15.67
N HIS A 503 -10.14 -21.69 15.44
CA HIS A 503 -10.72 -20.49 14.81
C HIS A 503 -9.93 -20.14 13.54
N LYS A 504 -10.53 -20.43 12.38
CA LYS A 504 -10.06 -19.89 11.10
C LYS A 504 -10.44 -18.41 11.06
N CYS A 505 -9.46 -17.51 11.12
CA CYS A 505 -9.66 -16.16 10.62
C CYS A 505 -9.93 -16.25 9.11
N PRO A 506 -10.97 -15.60 8.57
CA PRO A 506 -11.17 -15.55 7.13
C PRO A 506 -10.11 -14.62 6.53
N GLY A 507 -9.22 -15.16 5.68
CA GLY A 507 -8.37 -14.34 4.81
C GLY A 507 -6.87 -14.59 4.85
N TYR A 508 -6.36 -15.62 5.52
CA TYR A 508 -4.92 -15.94 5.46
C TYR A 508 -4.70 -17.45 5.32
N GLU A 509 -4.53 -17.93 4.08
CA GLU A 509 -3.99 -19.27 3.83
C GLU A 509 -2.47 -19.17 3.80
N ALA A 510 -1.82 -19.63 4.87
CA ALA A 510 -0.37 -19.81 4.89
C ALA A 510 0.03 -20.92 3.91
N ALA A 511 0.97 -20.63 3.02
CA ALA A 511 1.65 -21.65 2.21
C ALA A 511 2.31 -22.69 3.14
N PRO A 512 2.31 -23.99 2.77
CA PRO A 512 2.79 -25.04 3.65
C PRO A 512 4.31 -24.97 3.84
N ALA A 513 4.75 -24.96 5.09
CA ALA A 513 6.13 -25.15 5.46
C ALA A 513 6.58 -26.58 5.09
N GLU A 514 7.53 -26.69 4.17
CA GLU A 514 8.19 -27.94 3.82
C GLU A 514 8.98 -28.49 5.02
N ALA A 515 8.54 -29.64 5.54
CA ALA A 515 9.32 -30.46 6.46
C ALA A 515 9.83 -31.69 5.69
N GLY A 516 11.13 -31.71 5.42
CA GLY A 516 11.81 -32.81 4.76
C GLY A 516 11.88 -34.10 5.58
N LEU A 517 11.78 -35.20 4.84
CA LEU A 517 12.20 -36.58 5.10
C LEU A 517 11.47 -37.42 6.17
N LYS A 518 10.84 -38.52 5.70
CA LYS A 518 11.13 -39.91 6.14
C LYS A 518 10.57 -40.96 5.15
N PRO A 519 11.01 -42.23 5.22
CA PRO A 519 11.34 -43.05 4.03
C PRO A 519 10.22 -43.96 3.50
N ARG A 520 10.47 -44.42 2.27
CA ARG A 520 9.78 -45.45 1.47
C ARG A 520 9.14 -46.61 2.26
N SER A 521 7.89 -46.92 1.93
CA SER A 521 7.48 -48.29 1.58
C SER A 521 6.14 -48.36 0.81
N ARG A 522 6.17 -49.21 -0.22
CA ARG A 522 5.16 -49.66 -1.19
C ARG A 522 3.73 -49.92 -0.67
N GLY A 523 2.73 -49.70 -1.53
CA GLY A 523 1.41 -50.34 -1.43
C GLY A 523 0.37 -49.79 -2.41
N ALA A 524 0.02 -50.59 -3.41
CA ALA A 524 -0.79 -50.25 -4.58
C ALA A 524 -2.30 -49.96 -4.35
N ALA A 525 -2.86 -49.21 -5.30
CA ALA A 525 -4.10 -49.47 -6.06
C ALA A 525 -5.36 -48.61 -5.81
N ALA A 526 -5.85 -48.09 -6.94
CA ALA A 526 -7.25 -47.88 -7.39
C ALA A 526 -7.83 -46.45 -7.39
N SER A 527 -8.24 -46.07 -8.61
CA SER A 527 -8.81 -44.80 -9.10
C SER A 527 -10.35 -44.69 -8.86
N PRO A 528 -11.09 -43.74 -9.48
CA PRO A 528 -11.63 -42.54 -8.81
C PRO A 528 -13.17 -42.41 -8.91
N GLY A 529 -13.78 -41.43 -8.23
CA GLY A 529 -15.14 -41.01 -8.59
C GLY A 529 -15.83 -39.95 -7.74
N ILE A 530 -16.07 -38.79 -8.38
CA ILE A 530 -17.37 -38.08 -8.48
C ILE A 530 -17.80 -37.09 -7.37
N TYR A 531 -17.86 -35.81 -7.77
CA TYR A 531 -18.85 -34.75 -7.52
C TYR A 531 -19.80 -34.82 -6.30
N ALA A 532 -19.87 -33.73 -5.53
CA ALA A 532 -21.01 -32.78 -5.48
C ALA A 532 -21.22 -32.14 -4.09
N ARG A 533 -20.93 -30.84 -3.96
CA ARG A 533 -21.83 -29.72 -3.58
C ARG A 533 -21.07 -28.60 -2.90
#